data_AF-A0A2V6C6T4-F1
#
_entry.id   AF-A0A2V6C6T4-F1
#
_cell.length_a   1.000
_cell.length_b   1.000
_cell.length_c   1.000
_cell.angle_alpha   90.00
_cell.angle_beta   90.00
_cell.angle_gamma   90.00
#
_symmetry.space_group_name_H-M   'P 1'
#
loop_
_entity.id
_entity.type
_entity.pdbx_description
1 polymer ?
#
loop_
_entity_poly.entity_id
_entity_poly.type
_entity_poly.pdbx_seq_one_letter_code
_entity_poly.pdbx_strand_id
1 'polypeptide(L)'
;MATTKTELNWQYSPPDFFEAQYRSQTDDYTLVADGGTVLVTLLTLSDPIDAGLHKRITQDVERVFRLQQVSVHRPFTLNAACAGW
;
A
#
# COMPACT_ATOMS: atom_id res chain seq x y z
N MET A 1 11.34 3.62 -22.96
CA MET A 1 10.28 4.64 -22.80
C MET A 1 9.77 4.51 -21.38
N ALA A 2 10.31 5.30 -20.44
CA ALA A 2 9.97 5.22 -19.03
C ALA A 2 8.57 5.79 -18.82
N THR A 3 7.57 4.90 -18.77
CA THR A 3 6.23 5.25 -18.29
C THR A 3 6.38 5.38 -16.78
N THR A 4 6.55 6.60 -16.29
CA THR A 4 6.76 6.90 -14.87
C THR A 4 5.47 6.58 -14.11
N LYS A 5 5.23 5.30 -13.82
CA LYS A 5 4.07 4.87 -13.03
C LYS A 5 4.16 5.54 -11.67
N THR A 6 3.03 6.04 -11.19
CA THR A 6 3.00 6.66 -9.87
C THR A 6 3.02 5.56 -8.82
N GLU A 7 4.07 5.54 -8.02
CA GLU A 7 4.30 4.54 -6.97
C GLU A 7 4.26 5.22 -5.60
N LEU A 8 3.42 4.67 -4.72
CA LEU A 8 3.33 5.10 -3.33
C LEU A 8 3.90 3.99 -2.47
N ASN A 9 4.75 4.34 -1.51
CA ASN A 9 5.33 3.39 -0.57
C ASN A 9 4.97 3.75 0.87
N TRP A 10 4.68 2.71 1.66
CA TRP A 10 4.54 2.78 3.11
C TRP A 10 5.49 1.77 3.74
N GLN A 11 6.07 2.12 4.87
CA GLN A 11 6.82 1.15 5.68
C GLN A 11 5.94 0.64 6.81
N TYR A 12 6.03 -0.65 7.09
CA TYR A 12 5.32 -1.25 8.22
C TYR A 12 6.22 -2.15 9.04
N SER A 13 5.89 -2.26 10.32
CA SER A 13 6.56 -3.14 11.28
C SER A 13 5.52 -3.93 12.09
N PRO A 14 5.76 -5.21 12.41
CA PRO A 14 6.94 -6.00 12.03
C PRO A 14 6.95 -6.40 10.53
N PRO A 15 8.12 -6.63 9.90
CA PRO A 15 8.20 -7.00 8.49
C PRO A 15 7.60 -8.39 8.20
N ASP A 16 7.55 -9.27 9.20
CA ASP A 16 6.86 -10.57 9.19
C ASP A 16 5.37 -10.49 9.55
N PHE A 17 4.77 -9.28 9.58
CA PHE A 17 3.35 -9.12 9.89
C PHE A 17 2.43 -9.86 8.91
N PHE A 18 2.83 -9.92 7.64
CA PHE A 18 2.22 -10.81 6.65
C PHE A 18 3.05 -12.10 6.54
N GLU A 19 2.40 -13.24 6.77
CA GLU A 19 3.03 -14.57 6.66
C GLU A 19 3.52 -14.88 5.23
N ALA A 20 2.92 -14.23 4.23
CA ALA A 20 3.31 -14.28 2.83
C ALA A 20 3.00 -12.94 2.15
N GLN A 21 3.60 -12.69 0.98
CA GLN A 21 3.32 -11.50 0.17
C GLN A 21 1.81 -11.31 -0.02
N TYR A 22 1.30 -10.17 0.46
CA TYR A 22 -0.08 -9.78 0.21
C TYR A 22 -0.16 -9.02 -1.11
N ARG A 23 -1.05 -9.43 -2.01
CA ARG A 23 -1.28 -8.75 -3.28
C ARG A 23 -2.78 -8.53 -3.47
N SER A 24 -3.15 -7.28 -3.65
CA SER A 24 -4.50 -6.87 -4.03
C SER A 24 -4.42 -6.04 -5.32
N GLN A 25 -5.24 -6.37 -6.30
CA GLN A 25 -5.34 -5.61 -7.54
C GLN A 25 -6.75 -5.04 -7.66
N THR A 26 -6.81 -3.74 -7.91
CA THR A 26 -8.04 -3.01 -8.22
C THR A 26 -7.97 -2.50 -9.66
N ASP A 27 -9.06 -1.93 -10.17
CA ASP A 27 -9.09 -1.29 -11.48
C ASP A 27 -8.16 -0.08 -11.59
N ASP A 28 -7.91 0.62 -10.46
CA ASP A 28 -7.14 1.87 -10.42
C ASP A 28 -5.66 1.65 -10.06
N TYR A 29 -5.36 0.68 -9.19
CA TYR A 29 -4.01 0.45 -8.66
C TYR A 29 -3.79 -1.01 -8.22
N THR A 30 -2.53 -1.38 -8.10
CA THR A 30 -2.08 -2.65 -7.50
C THR A 30 -1.39 -2.36 -6.18
N LEU A 31 -1.80 -3.03 -5.10
CA LEU A 31 -1.19 -2.98 -3.78
C LEU A 31 -0.45 -4.29 -3.52
N VAL A 32 0.81 -4.18 -3.14
CA VAL A 32 1.67 -5.29 -2.73
C VAL A 32 2.24 -4.97 -1.36
N ALA A 33 2.06 -5.83 -0.37
CA ALA A 33 2.74 -5.72 0.93
C ALA A 33 3.69 -6.91 1.11
N ASP A 34 4.97 -6.60 1.31
CA ASP A 34 6.04 -7.59 1.41
C ASP A 34 7.20 -7.04 2.24
N GLY A 35 7.80 -7.87 3.10
CA GLY A 35 9.04 -7.56 3.80
C GLY A 35 9.07 -6.24 4.58
N GLY A 36 7.95 -5.80 5.16
CA GLY A 36 7.87 -4.52 5.88
C GLY A 36 7.64 -3.30 5.00
N THR A 37 7.32 -3.47 3.73
CA THR A 37 6.96 -2.36 2.81
C THR A 37 5.66 -2.64 2.07
N VAL A 38 4.76 -1.66 2.01
CA VAL A 38 3.61 -1.65 1.10
C VAL A 38 3.98 -0.81 -0.10
N LEU A 39 3.88 -1.39 -1.29
CA LEU A 39 4.01 -0.71 -2.56
C LEU A 39 2.64 -0.66 -3.23
N VAL A 40 2.18 0.56 -3.53
CA VAL A 40 1.00 0.77 -4.37
C VAL A 40 1.43 1.37 -5.69
N THR A 41 1.21 0.62 -6.77
CA THR A 41 1.48 1.06 -8.14
C THR A 41 0.17 1.43 -8.80
N LEU A 42 0.00 2.70 -9.17
CA LEU A 42 -1.16 3.15 -9.94
C LEU A 42 -1.10 2.57 -11.35
N LEU A 43 -2.23 2.03 -11.82
CA LEU A 43 -2.35 1.45 -13.17
C LEU A 43 -2.50 2.54 -14.23
N THR A 44 -3.15 3.64 -13.86
CA THR A 44 -3.25 4.87 -14.66
C THR A 44 -2.22 5.89 -14.20
N LEU A 45 -1.57 6.53 -15.17
CA LEU A 45 -0.76 7.73 -14.94
C LEU A 45 -1.68 8.84 -14.45
N SER A 46 -1.62 9.14 -13.16
CA SER A 46 -2.26 10.30 -12.56
C SER A 46 -1.18 11.12 -11.87
N ASP A 47 -0.78 12.20 -12.53
CA ASP A 47 0.07 13.24 -11.96
C ASP A 47 -0.60 14.59 -12.19
N PRO A 48 -1.10 15.26 -11.13
CA PRO A 48 -1.10 14.84 -9.73
C PRO A 48 -2.06 13.68 -9.44
N ILE A 49 -1.79 12.90 -8.39
CA ILE A 49 -2.73 11.90 -7.87
C ILE A 49 -3.95 12.66 -7.33
N ASP A 50 -5.15 12.25 -7.76
CA ASP A 50 -6.39 12.80 -7.22
C ASP A 50 -6.45 12.58 -5.69
N ALA A 51 -6.79 13.63 -4.94
CA ALA A 51 -6.82 13.57 -3.47
C ALA A 51 -7.84 12.55 -2.94
N GLY A 52 -8.94 12.33 -3.67
CA GLY A 52 -9.92 11.29 -3.39
C GLY A 52 -9.34 9.90 -3.59
N LEU A 53 -8.61 9.69 -4.69
CA LEU A 53 -7.89 8.45 -4.96
C LEU A 53 -6.82 8.15 -3.92
N HIS A 54 -5.99 9.14 -3.57
CA HIS A 54 -4.96 8.99 -2.54
C HIS A 54 -5.56 8.65 -1.16
N LYS A 55 -6.66 9.30 -0.79
CA LYS A 55 -7.39 8.99 0.45
C LYS A 55 -7.96 7.57 0.40
N ARG A 56 -8.52 7.14 -0.73
CA ARG A 56 -9.07 5.80 -0.92
C ARG A 56 -7.99 4.73 -0.80
N ILE A 57 -6.83 4.93 -1.45
CA ILE A 57 -5.67 4.03 -1.34
C ILE A 57 -5.23 3.92 0.12
N THR A 58 -5.08 5.04 0.82
CA THR A 58 -4.68 5.06 2.24
C THR A 58 -5.67 4.27 3.10
N GLN A 59 -6.97 4.48 2.90
CA GLN A 59 -8.01 3.74 3.62
C GLN A 59 -7.99 2.23 3.31
N ASP A 60 -7.69 1.85 2.07
CA ASP A 60 -7.61 0.45 1.67
C ASP A 60 -6.40 -0.24 2.31
N VAL A 61 -5.23 0.41 2.28
CA VAL A 61 -4.03 -0.06 2.99
C VAL A 61 -4.34 -0.25 4.46
N GLU A 62 -4.86 0.76 5.17
CA GLU A 62 -5.21 0.63 6.58
C GLU A 62 -6.21 -0.51 6.84
N ARG A 63 -7.20 -0.70 5.96
CA ARG A 63 -8.20 -1.75 6.07
C ARG A 63 -7.55 -3.13 5.96
N VAL A 64 -6.65 -3.34 5.00
CA VAL A 64 -5.92 -4.60 4.83
C VAL A 64 -5.14 -4.94 6.10
N PHE A 65 -4.43 -3.97 6.68
CA PHE A 65 -3.67 -4.19 7.91
C PHE A 65 -4.55 -4.48 9.12
N ARG A 66 -5.70 -3.80 9.26
CA ARG A 66 -6.67 -4.09 10.33
C ARG A 66 -7.28 -5.47 10.18
N LEU A 67 -7.60 -5.90 8.96
CA LEU A 67 -8.09 -7.25 8.71
C LEU A 67 -7.04 -8.29 9.07
N GLN A 68 -5.80 -8.09 8.62
CA GLN A 68 -4.68 -8.95 8.96
C GLN A 68 -4.44 -8.99 10.47
N GLN A 69 -4.51 -7.86 11.18
CA GLN A 69 -4.38 -7.78 12.64
C GLN A 69 -5.40 -8.66 13.36
N VAL A 70 -6.64 -8.75 12.86
CA VAL A 70 -7.66 -9.65 13.43
C VAL A 70 -7.29 -11.11 13.19
N SER A 71 -6.68 -11.44 12.05
CA SER A 71 -6.25 -12.82 11.73
C SER A 71 -5.01 -13.26 12.49
N VAL A 72 -3.98 -12.41 12.59
CA VAL A 72 -2.70 -12.76 13.25
C VAL A 72 -2.64 -12.38 14.72
N HIS A 73 -3.64 -11.63 15.22
CA HIS A 73 -3.71 -11.11 16.59
C HIS A 73 -2.45 -10.38 17.05
N ARG A 74 -1.71 -9.76 16.12
CA ARG A 74 -0.48 -8.99 16.41
C ARG A 74 -0.68 -7.50 16.14
N PRO A 75 -0.06 -6.62 16.93
CA PRO A 75 -0.03 -5.20 16.62
C PRO A 75 0.83 -4.93 15.38
N PHE A 76 0.49 -3.87 14.64
CA PHE A 76 1.30 -3.35 13.55
C PHE A 76 1.52 -1.85 13.71
N THR A 77 2.58 -1.36 13.10
CA THR A 77 2.83 0.07 12.89
C THR A 77 2.91 0.31 11.39
N LEU A 78 2.14 1.25 10.88
CA LEU A 78 2.19 1.69 9.49
C LEU A 78 2.67 3.14 9.46
N ASN A 79 3.85 3.38 8.89
CA ASN A 79 4.37 4.72 8.67
C ASN A 79 3.66 5.34 7.46
N ALA A 80 3.35 6.64 7.54
CA ALA A 80 2.65 7.37 6.49
C ALA A 80 3.36 7.26 5.13
N ALA A 81 2.59 7.38 4.05
CA ALA A 81 3.08 7.27 2.69
C ALA A 81 4.19 8.29 2.45
N CYS A 82 5.39 7.83 2.10
CA CYS A 82 6.36 8.71 1.48
C CYS A 82 6.12 8.65 -0.04
N ALA A 83 5.64 9.74 -0.63
CA ALA A 83 5.82 9.92 -2.06
C ALA A 83 7.34 9.95 -2.29
N GLY A 84 7.89 8.98 -3.00
CA GLY A 84 9.28 9.07 -3.46
C GLY A 84 9.35 10.22 -4.45
N TRP A 85 9.97 11.33 -4.04
CA TRP A 85 10.32 12.44 -4.93
C TRP A 85 11.61 12.13 -5.67
#